data_AF-A0A383CUD3-F1
#
_entry.id   AF-A0A383CUD3-F1
#
_cell.length_a   1.000
_cell.length_b   1.000
_cell.length_c   1.000
_cell.angle_alpha   90.00
_cell.angle_beta   90.00
_cell.angle_gamma   90.00
#
_symmetry.space_group_name_H-M   'P 1'
#
loop_
_entity.id
_entity.type
_entity.pdbx_description
1 polymer ?
#
loop_
_entity_poly.entity_id
_entity_poly.type
_entity_poly.pdbx_seq_one_letter_code
_entity_poly.pdbx_strand_id
1 'polypeptide(L)'
;MSHKLGKLIEGWKMIKTPVIDFHTHAGGWASIGMKFDVPKFIEVMDSSGVDISCINCIFHGKARRSNDIVSAIVKENPDRFAGVGFVTPHYPDECINELERCFDQLGMKFLKIYPDYFGKPVDDPGYYPIFEWADQRNLVIMCHSSYGTGSVSDSLTSPLRFIGLSDRYPNIRWVLAHSGNDTPGQIQAVTAGQSSPNIFLE
;
A
#
# COMPACT_ATOMS: atom_id res chain seq x y z
N MET A 1 -23.93 -27.53 2.76
CA MET A 1 -24.46 -26.17 2.59
C MET A 1 -24.35 -25.64 1.14
N SER A 2 -24.40 -26.50 0.11
CA SER A 2 -24.18 -26.10 -1.30
C SER A 2 -25.44 -25.70 -2.08
N HIS A 3 -26.64 -25.78 -1.48
CA HIS A 3 -27.89 -25.67 -2.24
C HIS A 3 -28.51 -24.25 -2.30
N LYS A 4 -27.99 -23.27 -1.54
CA LYS A 4 -28.55 -21.90 -1.54
C LYS A 4 -27.78 -20.90 -2.41
N LEU A 5 -26.49 -21.14 -2.69
CA LEU A 5 -25.70 -20.22 -3.52
C LEU A 5 -26.04 -20.34 -5.01
N GLY A 6 -26.31 -21.55 -5.50
CA GLY A 6 -26.55 -21.81 -6.92
C GLY A 6 -27.75 -21.06 -7.52
N LYS A 7 -28.77 -20.73 -6.73
CA LYS A 7 -29.93 -19.95 -7.19
C LYS A 7 -29.69 -18.44 -7.24
N LEU A 8 -28.69 -17.92 -6.53
CA LEU A 8 -28.42 -16.47 -6.47
C LEU A 8 -27.61 -15.95 -7.65
N ILE A 9 -26.91 -16.84 -8.36
CA ILE A 9 -25.98 -16.51 -9.45
C ILE A 9 -26.46 -16.99 -10.83
N GLU A 10 -27.67 -17.54 -10.92
CA GLU A 10 -28.30 -17.88 -12.20
C GLU A 10 -28.41 -16.62 -13.07
N GLY A 11 -27.71 -16.60 -14.21
CA GLY A 11 -27.67 -15.49 -15.15
C GLY A 11 -26.49 -14.51 -14.97
N TRP A 12 -25.68 -14.66 -13.92
CA TRP A 12 -24.48 -13.84 -13.75
C TRP A 12 -23.38 -14.32 -14.69
N LYS A 13 -22.86 -13.42 -15.53
CA LYS A 13 -21.67 -13.71 -16.32
C LYS A 13 -20.46 -13.67 -15.41
N MET A 14 -19.74 -14.79 -15.33
CA MET A 14 -18.44 -14.83 -14.68
C MET A 14 -17.50 -13.84 -15.38
N ILE A 15 -17.00 -12.87 -14.63
CA ILE A 15 -15.99 -11.93 -15.11
C ILE A 15 -14.67 -12.71 -15.19
N LYS A 16 -13.97 -12.59 -16.32
CA LYS A 16 -12.63 -13.21 -16.54
C LYS A 16 -11.48 -12.25 -16.29
N THR A 17 -11.79 -11.01 -15.97
CA THR A 17 -10.81 -9.97 -15.66
C THR A 17 -10.19 -10.27 -14.30
N PRO A 18 -8.84 -10.36 -14.21
CA PRO A 18 -8.18 -10.56 -12.94
C PRO A 18 -8.50 -9.44 -11.94
N VAL A 19 -8.75 -9.80 -10.70
CA VAL A 19 -8.96 -8.88 -9.58
C VAL A 19 -7.69 -8.82 -8.75
N ILE A 20 -7.14 -7.61 -8.63
CA ILE A 20 -5.94 -7.35 -7.82
C ILE A 20 -6.39 -6.53 -6.61
N ASP A 21 -6.20 -7.09 -5.42
CA ASP A 21 -6.30 -6.34 -4.17
C ASP A 21 -4.99 -5.57 -3.96
N PHE A 22 -5.04 -4.25 -4.06
CA PHE A 22 -3.85 -3.41 -4.06
C PHE A 22 -3.28 -3.14 -2.65
N HIS A 23 -4.00 -3.50 -1.59
CA HIS A 23 -3.64 -3.06 -0.24
C HIS A 23 -3.94 -4.10 0.85
N THR A 24 -2.97 -4.97 1.11
CA THR A 24 -3.08 -5.96 2.21
C THR A 24 -1.84 -6.00 3.10
N HIS A 25 -2.00 -6.62 4.26
CA HIS A 25 -0.98 -6.66 5.30
C HIS A 25 -0.67 -8.09 5.78
N ALA A 26 0.61 -8.44 5.75
CA ALA A 26 1.19 -9.58 6.46
C ALA A 26 1.64 -9.20 7.88
N GLY A 27 1.92 -10.23 8.69
CA GLY A 27 2.51 -10.09 10.02
C GLY A 27 1.47 -10.21 11.14
N GLY A 28 1.67 -9.52 12.26
CA GLY A 28 0.76 -9.64 13.39
C GLY A 28 0.53 -8.32 14.08
N TRP A 29 -0.73 -7.97 14.30
CA TRP A 29 -1.12 -6.82 15.10
C TRP A 29 -1.65 -7.28 16.44
N ALA A 30 -0.72 -7.41 17.40
CA ALA A 30 -0.97 -8.05 18.69
C ALA A 30 -2.12 -7.40 19.48
N SER A 31 -2.28 -6.08 19.40
CA SER A 31 -3.32 -5.34 20.14
C SER A 31 -4.76 -5.69 19.74
N ILE A 32 -4.96 -6.24 18.54
CA ILE A 32 -6.27 -6.72 18.07
C ILE A 32 -6.28 -8.23 17.81
N GLY A 33 -5.24 -8.95 18.24
CA GLY A 33 -5.14 -10.40 18.06
C GLY A 33 -4.94 -10.87 16.62
N MET A 34 -4.61 -9.97 15.69
CA MET A 34 -4.40 -10.35 14.29
C MET A 34 -3.12 -11.16 14.16
N LYS A 35 -3.26 -12.39 13.65
CA LYS A 35 -2.15 -13.27 13.27
C LYS A 35 -2.31 -13.61 11.80
N PHE A 36 -1.29 -13.31 11.00
CA PHE A 36 -1.31 -13.66 9.59
C PHE A 36 -1.05 -15.16 9.39
N ASP A 37 -1.92 -15.78 8.62
CA ASP A 37 -1.90 -17.19 8.23
C ASP A 37 -2.11 -17.22 6.71
N VAL A 38 -1.07 -17.64 5.98
CA VAL A 38 -1.05 -17.60 4.51
C VAL A 38 -2.13 -18.51 3.90
N PRO A 39 -2.23 -19.81 4.27
CA PRO A 39 -3.32 -20.67 3.81
C PRO A 39 -4.70 -20.04 4.05
N LYS A 40 -4.94 -19.49 5.25
CA LYS A 40 -6.23 -18.89 5.56
C LYS A 40 -6.49 -17.63 4.73
N PHE A 41 -5.47 -16.83 4.49
CA PHE A 41 -5.57 -15.64 3.65
C PHE A 41 -5.92 -16.00 2.19
N ILE A 42 -5.30 -17.05 1.65
CA ILE A 42 -5.61 -17.58 0.31
C ILE A 42 -7.07 -18.05 0.23
N GLU A 43 -7.60 -18.75 1.25
CA GLU A 43 -9.03 -19.11 1.29
C GLU A 43 -9.94 -17.87 1.23
N VAL A 44 -9.56 -16.78 1.90
CA VAL A 44 -10.30 -15.51 1.87
C VAL A 44 -10.22 -14.87 0.48
N MET A 45 -9.05 -14.87 -0.16
CA MET A 45 -8.88 -14.41 -1.53
C MET A 45 -9.78 -15.18 -2.50
N ASP A 46 -9.75 -16.53 -2.44
CA ASP A 46 -10.55 -17.40 -3.30
C ASP A 46 -12.05 -17.15 -3.12
N SER A 47 -12.50 -17.02 -1.87
CA SER A 47 -13.92 -16.76 -1.56
C SER A 47 -14.39 -15.36 -1.93
N SER A 48 -13.46 -14.39 -2.04
CA SER A 48 -13.75 -13.00 -2.42
C SER A 48 -13.54 -12.74 -3.92
N GLY A 49 -13.00 -13.72 -4.65
CA GLY A 49 -12.66 -13.58 -6.07
C GLY A 49 -11.43 -12.71 -6.33
N VAL A 50 -10.49 -12.65 -5.39
CA VAL A 50 -9.21 -11.94 -5.53
C VAL A 50 -8.15 -12.90 -6.08
N ASP A 51 -7.58 -12.56 -7.24
CA ASP A 51 -6.56 -13.38 -7.89
C ASP A 51 -5.18 -13.11 -7.29
N ILE A 52 -4.81 -11.83 -7.17
CA ILE A 52 -3.51 -11.37 -6.66
C ILE A 52 -3.72 -10.36 -5.52
N SER A 53 -2.93 -10.49 -4.46
CA SER A 53 -2.91 -9.53 -3.37
C SER A 53 -1.55 -8.84 -3.24
N CYS A 54 -1.55 -7.50 -3.23
CA CYS A 54 -0.37 -6.67 -3.00
C CYS A 54 -0.09 -6.54 -1.51
N ILE A 55 0.89 -7.30 -1.03
CA ILE A 55 1.12 -7.54 0.39
C ILE A 55 2.33 -6.78 0.92
N ASN A 56 2.13 -6.02 2.00
CA ASN A 56 3.20 -5.35 2.75
C ASN A 56 3.25 -5.87 4.20
N CYS A 57 4.30 -5.53 4.95
CA CYS A 57 4.36 -5.79 6.39
C CYS A 57 4.96 -4.58 7.11
N ILE A 58 4.36 -4.20 8.25
CA ILE A 58 4.81 -3.02 9.03
C ILE A 58 4.89 -3.24 10.53
N PHE A 59 4.48 -4.41 11.02
CA PHE A 59 4.32 -4.65 12.45
C PHE A 59 5.64 -5.00 13.17
N HIS A 60 6.78 -4.73 12.54
CA HIS A 60 8.11 -4.96 13.09
C HIS A 60 8.92 -3.67 13.07
N GLY A 61 9.66 -3.41 14.15
CA GLY A 61 10.47 -2.18 14.29
C GLY A 61 11.66 -2.07 13.32
N LYS A 62 11.88 -3.02 12.42
CA LYS A 62 12.95 -3.01 11.41
C LYS A 62 12.37 -3.30 10.03
N ALA A 63 12.49 -2.33 9.11
CA ALA A 63 11.99 -2.44 7.74
C ALA A 63 12.48 -3.70 7.02
N ARG A 64 13.79 -3.98 7.11
CA ARG A 64 14.40 -5.19 6.53
C ARG A 64 13.70 -6.48 6.93
N ARG A 65 13.40 -6.65 8.22
CA ARG A 65 12.69 -7.85 8.71
C ARG A 65 11.29 -7.96 8.12
N SER A 66 10.57 -6.85 8.02
CA SER A 66 9.25 -6.83 7.39
C SER A 66 9.32 -7.21 5.91
N ASN A 67 10.29 -6.66 5.18
CA ASN A 67 10.50 -6.97 3.76
C ASN A 67 10.90 -8.43 3.53
N ASP A 68 11.69 -9.01 4.44
CA ASP A 68 12.07 -10.43 4.38
C ASP A 68 10.85 -11.35 4.56
N ILE A 69 9.93 -11.01 5.46
CA ILE A 69 8.66 -11.74 5.64
C ILE A 69 7.82 -11.68 4.38
N VAL A 70 7.64 -10.49 3.81
CA VAL A 70 6.90 -10.29 2.55
C VAL A 70 7.54 -11.11 1.43
N SER A 71 8.87 -11.03 1.28
CA SER A 71 9.60 -11.76 0.25
C SER A 71 9.46 -13.27 0.39
N ALA A 72 9.49 -13.81 1.61
CA ALA A 72 9.27 -15.23 1.87
C ALA A 72 7.86 -15.68 1.43
N ILE A 73 6.82 -14.92 1.80
CA ILE A 73 5.43 -15.22 1.41
C ILE A 73 5.27 -15.23 -0.12
N VAL A 74 5.81 -14.20 -0.78
CA VAL A 74 5.74 -14.06 -2.25
C VAL A 74 6.53 -15.18 -2.94
N LYS A 75 7.70 -15.56 -2.43
CA LYS A 75 8.51 -16.65 -3.00
C LYS A 75 7.79 -18.00 -2.94
N GLU A 76 7.05 -18.26 -1.86
CA GLU A 76 6.29 -19.49 -1.68
C GLU A 76 4.98 -19.52 -2.49
N ASN A 77 4.42 -18.34 -2.81
CA ASN A 77 3.11 -18.18 -3.46
C ASN A 77 3.14 -17.08 -4.55
N PRO A 78 4.01 -17.19 -5.57
CA PRO A 78 4.31 -16.09 -6.50
C PRO A 78 3.18 -15.76 -7.47
N ASP A 79 2.21 -16.66 -7.63
CA ASP A 79 1.00 -16.49 -8.43
C ASP A 79 -0.14 -15.82 -7.64
N ARG A 80 -0.02 -15.73 -6.32
CA ARG A 80 -1.06 -15.17 -5.43
C ARG A 80 -0.69 -13.83 -4.83
N PHE A 81 0.60 -13.52 -4.67
CA PHE A 81 1.03 -12.31 -4.00
C PHE A 81 2.03 -11.48 -4.80
N ALA A 82 1.86 -10.16 -4.73
CA ALA A 82 2.82 -9.17 -5.19
C ALA A 82 3.42 -8.45 -3.98
N GLY A 83 4.75 -8.52 -3.82
CA GLY A 83 5.42 -7.91 -2.67
C GLY A 83 5.45 -6.39 -2.74
N VAL A 84 5.19 -5.74 -1.61
CA VAL A 84 5.25 -4.29 -1.44
C VAL A 84 6.33 -3.95 -0.42
N GLY A 85 7.29 -3.14 -0.86
CA GLY A 85 8.41 -2.72 -0.02
C GLY A 85 7.98 -1.72 1.05
N PHE A 86 8.74 -1.66 2.12
CA PHE A 86 8.63 -0.68 3.18
C PHE A 86 10.01 -0.23 3.64
N VAL A 87 10.15 1.08 3.93
CA VAL A 87 11.36 1.67 4.52
C VAL A 87 10.98 2.77 5.51
N THR A 88 11.94 3.20 6.32
CA THR A 88 11.78 4.29 7.30
C THR A 88 12.55 5.54 6.85
N PRO A 89 11.98 6.75 7.01
CA PRO A 89 12.67 7.99 6.65
C PRO A 89 13.75 8.41 7.69
N HIS A 90 13.84 7.75 8.84
CA HIS A 90 14.74 8.18 9.93
C HIS A 90 16.23 7.94 9.66
N TYR A 91 16.57 7.04 8.74
CA TYR A 91 17.96 6.66 8.44
C TYR A 91 18.15 6.66 6.91
N PRO A 92 18.34 7.83 6.27
CA PRO A 92 18.35 7.94 4.81
C PRO A 92 19.31 7.00 4.09
N ASP A 93 20.54 6.86 4.57
CA ASP A 93 21.55 5.99 3.93
C ASP A 93 21.16 4.50 4.01
N GLU A 94 20.67 4.05 5.17
CA GLU A 94 20.17 2.68 5.34
C GLU A 94 18.89 2.42 4.52
N CYS A 95 18.06 3.46 4.40
CA CYS A 95 16.82 3.42 3.64
C CYS A 95 17.08 3.19 2.15
N ILE A 96 18.01 3.93 1.52
CA ILE A 96 18.32 3.76 0.09
C ILE A 96 18.90 2.38 -0.20
N ASN A 97 19.83 1.88 0.63
CA ASN A 97 20.37 0.53 0.50
C ASN A 97 19.28 -0.55 0.60
N GLU A 98 18.29 -0.34 1.47
CA GLU A 98 17.17 -1.26 1.61
C GLU A 98 16.18 -1.16 0.45
N LEU A 99 15.96 0.04 -0.11
CA LEU A 99 15.17 0.23 -1.33
C LEU A 99 15.80 -0.53 -2.51
N GLU A 100 17.09 -0.35 -2.75
CA GLU A 100 17.82 -1.10 -3.80
C GLU A 100 17.65 -2.60 -3.63
N ARG A 101 17.82 -3.12 -2.40
CA ARG A 101 17.59 -4.54 -2.14
C ARG A 101 16.16 -4.97 -2.44
N CYS A 102 15.16 -4.21 -1.99
CA CYS A 102 13.75 -4.55 -2.17
C CYS A 102 13.38 -4.67 -3.65
N PHE A 103 13.79 -3.70 -4.46
CA PHE A 103 13.38 -3.63 -5.87
C PHE A 103 14.30 -4.46 -6.77
N ASP A 104 15.61 -4.44 -6.55
CA ASP A 104 16.59 -5.06 -7.46
C ASP A 104 16.88 -6.53 -7.12
N GLN A 105 16.59 -6.98 -5.89
CA GLN A 105 16.86 -8.36 -5.44
C GLN A 105 15.62 -9.12 -5.00
N LEU A 106 14.70 -8.50 -4.25
CA LEU A 106 13.49 -9.17 -3.74
C LEU A 106 12.31 -9.11 -4.71
N GLY A 107 12.38 -8.25 -5.73
CA GLY A 107 11.33 -8.11 -6.75
C GLY A 107 10.05 -7.44 -6.24
N MET A 108 10.14 -6.58 -5.23
CA MET A 108 9.01 -5.77 -4.75
C MET A 108 8.47 -4.89 -5.89
N LYS A 109 7.15 -4.76 -5.99
CA LYS A 109 6.46 -4.10 -7.10
C LYS A 109 6.32 -2.61 -6.92
N PHE A 110 6.11 -2.18 -5.69
CA PHE A 110 5.98 -0.78 -5.32
C PHE A 110 6.30 -0.56 -3.84
N LEU A 111 6.37 0.70 -3.43
CA LEU A 111 6.69 1.10 -2.07
C LEU A 111 5.42 1.54 -1.34
N LYS A 112 5.28 1.19 -0.06
CA LYS A 112 4.34 1.85 0.84
C LYS A 112 5.09 2.58 1.97
N ILE A 113 4.71 3.83 2.22
CA ILE A 113 5.24 4.67 3.30
C ILE A 113 4.16 4.97 4.34
N TYR A 114 4.59 5.34 5.55
CA TYR A 114 3.73 5.52 6.74
C TYR A 114 4.06 6.78 7.55
N PRO A 115 3.90 8.00 6.99
CA PRO A 115 4.20 9.26 7.69
C PRO A 115 3.49 9.43 9.02
N ASP A 116 2.24 8.97 9.08
CA ASP A 116 1.40 8.90 10.28
C ASP A 116 2.02 8.05 11.40
N TYR A 117 2.72 6.96 11.08
CA TYR A 117 3.37 6.10 12.09
C TYR A 117 4.69 6.70 12.57
N PHE A 118 5.31 7.55 11.76
CA PHE A 118 6.55 8.25 12.10
C PHE A 118 6.31 9.65 12.69
N GLY A 119 5.06 10.11 12.75
CA GLY A 119 4.67 11.39 13.33
C GLY A 119 5.19 12.61 12.55
N LYS A 120 5.43 12.44 11.25
CA LYS A 120 5.94 13.49 10.34
C LYS A 120 5.04 13.61 9.13
N PRO A 121 4.88 14.81 8.56
CA PRO A 121 4.07 14.96 7.36
C PRO A 121 4.74 14.28 6.17
N VAL A 122 3.95 13.86 5.19
CA VAL A 122 4.44 13.16 3.99
C VAL A 122 5.43 13.99 3.16
N ASP A 123 5.38 15.31 3.28
CA ASP A 123 6.27 16.26 2.63
C ASP A 123 7.45 16.74 3.53
N ASP A 124 7.68 16.06 4.65
CA ASP A 124 8.87 16.27 5.49
C ASP A 124 10.15 15.97 4.69
N PRO A 125 11.21 16.81 4.80
CA PRO A 125 12.46 16.59 4.07
C PRO A 125 13.13 15.23 4.27
N GLY A 126 12.84 14.53 5.38
CA GLY A 126 13.30 13.16 5.60
C GLY A 126 12.83 12.15 4.54
N TYR A 127 11.74 12.45 3.83
CA TYR A 127 11.24 11.62 2.74
C TYR A 127 11.86 11.93 1.38
N TYR A 128 12.52 13.08 1.19
CA TYR A 128 12.97 13.51 -0.13
C TYR A 128 13.96 12.53 -0.77
N PRO A 129 14.95 11.94 -0.07
CA PRO A 129 15.82 10.93 -0.66
C PRO A 129 15.05 9.71 -1.20
N ILE A 130 13.98 9.29 -0.51
CA ILE A 130 13.10 8.18 -0.93
C ILE A 130 12.38 8.56 -2.22
N PHE A 131 11.84 9.77 -2.27
CA PHE A 131 11.10 10.27 -3.43
C PHE A 131 12.01 10.51 -4.63
N GLU A 132 13.18 11.11 -4.44
CA GLU A 132 14.18 11.30 -5.50
C GLU A 132 14.60 9.96 -6.12
N TRP A 133 14.85 8.95 -5.28
CA TRP A 133 15.18 7.59 -5.74
C TRP A 133 14.01 6.93 -6.49
N ALA A 134 12.78 7.09 -6.01
CA ALA A 134 11.59 6.51 -6.61
C ALA A 134 11.19 7.19 -7.93
N ASP A 135 11.36 8.51 -8.02
CA ASP A 135 11.07 9.32 -9.21
C ASP A 135 11.98 8.91 -10.37
N GLN A 136 13.28 8.79 -10.12
CA GLN A 136 14.25 8.31 -11.12
C GLN A 136 13.91 6.92 -11.68
N ARG A 137 13.16 6.12 -10.92
CA ARG A 137 12.78 4.74 -11.25
C ARG A 137 11.31 4.60 -11.68
N ASN A 138 10.57 5.71 -11.84
CA ASN A 138 9.15 5.72 -12.23
C ASN A 138 8.27 4.83 -11.34
N LEU A 139 8.56 4.80 -10.04
CA LEU A 139 7.91 3.88 -9.11
C LEU A 139 6.51 4.33 -8.70
N VAL A 140 5.76 3.37 -8.18
CA VAL A 140 4.52 3.65 -7.45
C VAL A 140 4.86 3.80 -5.96
N ILE A 141 4.31 4.84 -5.33
CA ILE A 141 4.33 5.01 -3.87
C ILE A 141 2.90 5.06 -3.36
N MET A 142 2.55 4.12 -2.50
CA MET A 142 1.31 4.15 -1.73
C MET A 142 1.57 4.80 -0.37
N CYS A 143 0.64 5.65 0.06
CA CYS A 143 0.67 6.26 1.38
C CYS A 143 -0.75 6.30 1.92
N HIS A 144 -0.89 6.16 3.24
CA HIS A 144 -2.13 6.55 3.90
C HIS A 144 -2.55 7.97 3.50
N SER A 145 -3.86 8.20 3.39
CA SER A 145 -4.41 9.52 3.09
C SER A 145 -5.56 9.84 4.05
N SER A 146 -5.39 10.86 4.91
CA SER A 146 -6.29 11.15 6.04
C SER A 146 -6.36 10.04 7.11
N TYR A 147 -5.21 9.55 7.57
CA TYR A 147 -5.14 8.49 8.58
C TYR A 147 -5.05 9.05 10.00
N GLY A 148 -6.18 9.09 10.68
CA GLY A 148 -6.27 9.53 12.07
C GLY A 148 -7.70 9.55 12.59
N THR A 149 -8.07 8.48 13.33
CA THR A 149 -9.17 8.34 14.32
C THR A 149 -10.29 9.42 14.37
N GLY A 150 -10.89 9.78 13.24
CA GLY A 150 -12.03 10.71 13.19
C GLY A 150 -11.72 12.16 13.61
N SER A 151 -10.47 12.64 13.51
CA SER A 151 -10.19 14.06 13.76
C SER A 151 -10.01 14.82 12.46
N VAL A 152 -10.74 15.93 12.34
CA VAL A 152 -10.82 16.86 11.19
C VAL A 152 -9.49 17.58 10.88
N SER A 153 -8.36 17.09 11.41
CA SER A 153 -7.05 17.75 11.44
C SER A 153 -5.90 16.81 11.09
N ASP A 154 -6.10 15.78 10.25
CA ASP A 154 -4.95 15.06 9.70
C ASP A 154 -4.11 16.02 8.85
N SER A 155 -3.03 16.48 9.47
CA SER A 155 -2.03 17.34 8.87
C SER A 155 -0.84 16.55 8.36
N LEU A 156 -0.71 15.26 8.66
CA LEU A 156 0.44 14.46 8.26
C LEU A 156 0.24 13.88 6.87
N THR A 157 -0.94 13.32 6.61
CA THR A 157 -1.26 12.61 5.37
C THR A 157 -2.46 13.18 4.61
N SER A 158 -2.76 14.47 4.77
CA SER A 158 -3.80 15.15 3.97
C SER A 158 -3.58 14.92 2.46
N PRO A 159 -4.61 14.50 1.70
CA PRO A 159 -4.51 14.27 0.26
C PRO A 159 -3.99 15.47 -0.53
N LEU A 160 -4.27 16.71 -0.09
CA LEU A 160 -3.84 17.92 -0.80
C LEU A 160 -2.32 18.10 -0.83
N ARG A 161 -1.58 17.53 0.13
CA ARG A 161 -0.11 17.58 0.14
C ARG A 161 0.51 16.87 -1.07
N PHE A 162 -0.17 15.87 -1.59
CA PHE A 162 0.31 15.08 -2.73
C PHE A 162 0.29 15.86 -4.05
N ILE A 163 -0.47 16.95 -4.15
CA ILE A 163 -0.46 17.81 -5.35
C ILE A 163 0.95 18.38 -5.56
N GLY A 164 1.49 19.06 -4.55
CA GLY A 164 2.84 19.63 -4.62
C GLY A 164 3.94 18.57 -4.72
N LEU A 165 3.75 17.39 -4.11
CA LEU A 165 4.67 16.26 -4.31
C LEU A 165 4.62 15.72 -5.74
N SER A 166 3.45 15.66 -6.36
CA SER A 166 3.30 15.21 -7.74
C SER A 166 3.89 16.19 -8.75
N ASP A 167 3.86 17.50 -8.45
CA ASP A 167 4.54 18.52 -9.26
C ASP A 167 6.06 18.39 -9.15
N ARG A 168 6.57 18.12 -7.94
CA ARG A 168 8.01 18.00 -7.67
C ARG A 168 8.60 16.67 -8.17
N TYR A 169 7.84 15.59 -8.08
CA TYR A 169 8.24 14.23 -8.45
C TYR A 169 7.25 13.68 -9.49
N PRO A 170 7.34 14.15 -10.74
CA PRO A 170 6.35 13.88 -11.78
C PRO A 170 6.41 12.47 -12.37
N ASN A 171 7.41 11.66 -12.02
CA ASN A 171 7.52 10.28 -12.50
C ASN A 171 6.98 9.27 -11.47
N ILE A 172 6.73 9.71 -10.23
CA ILE A 172 6.11 8.86 -9.22
C ILE A 172 4.60 8.79 -9.47
N ARG A 173 4.07 7.56 -9.45
CA ARG A 173 2.63 7.32 -9.36
C ARG A 173 2.25 7.24 -7.88
N TRP A 174 1.54 8.25 -7.41
CA TRP A 174 1.11 8.36 -6.03
C TRP A 174 -0.23 7.65 -5.85
N VAL A 175 -0.31 6.71 -4.91
CA VAL A 175 -1.55 6.01 -4.56
C VAL A 175 -1.97 6.45 -3.16
N LEU A 176 -3.12 7.11 -3.09
CA LEU A 176 -3.72 7.59 -1.85
C LEU A 176 -4.59 6.49 -1.25
N ALA A 177 -4.05 5.79 -0.26
CA ALA A 177 -4.73 4.69 0.40
C ALA A 177 -5.93 5.18 1.22
N HIS A 178 -6.98 4.34 1.23
CA HIS A 178 -8.28 4.62 1.86
C HIS A 178 -9.07 5.78 1.25
N SER A 179 -8.62 6.33 0.11
CA SER A 179 -9.29 7.41 -0.60
C SER A 179 -9.71 8.59 0.30
N GLY A 180 -8.85 8.97 1.25
CA GLY A 180 -9.14 10.03 2.21
C GLY A 180 -9.99 9.64 3.42
N ASN A 181 -10.31 8.35 3.61
CA ASN A 181 -10.91 7.73 4.81
C ASN A 181 -12.31 8.23 5.19
N ASP A 182 -12.46 9.51 5.54
CA ASP A 182 -13.72 10.18 5.89
C ASP A 182 -14.17 11.18 4.82
N THR A 183 -15.38 11.74 4.94
CA THR A 183 -15.93 12.62 3.89
C THR A 183 -15.05 13.84 3.59
N PRO A 184 -14.53 14.59 4.58
CA PRO A 184 -13.60 15.68 4.30
C PRO A 184 -12.34 15.23 3.54
N GLY A 185 -11.72 14.13 3.95
CA GLY A 185 -10.57 13.59 3.25
C GLY A 185 -10.90 13.06 1.85
N GLN A 186 -12.05 12.42 1.66
CA GLN A 186 -12.52 11.94 0.35
C GLN A 186 -12.66 13.10 -0.65
N ILE A 187 -13.21 14.24 -0.23
CA ILE A 187 -13.30 15.45 -1.08
C ILE A 187 -11.89 15.92 -1.48
N GLN A 188 -10.96 15.94 -0.54
CA GLN A 188 -9.56 16.30 -0.81
C GLN A 188 -8.87 15.28 -1.74
N ALA A 189 -9.13 13.99 -1.56
CA ALA A 189 -8.57 12.92 -2.38
C ALA A 189 -9.06 13.02 -3.84
N VAL A 190 -10.37 13.23 -4.04
CA VAL A 190 -10.93 13.49 -5.39
C VAL A 190 -10.30 14.74 -6.00
N THR A 191 -10.16 15.81 -5.22
CA THR A 191 -9.51 17.06 -5.68
C THR A 191 -8.07 16.81 -6.11
N ALA A 192 -7.30 16.07 -5.32
CA ALA A 192 -5.91 15.73 -5.63
C ALA A 192 -5.81 14.85 -6.89
N GLY A 193 -6.62 13.79 -6.99
CA GLY A 193 -6.67 12.91 -8.17
C GLY A 193 -7.08 13.63 -9.46
N GLN A 194 -7.92 14.67 -9.37
CA GLN A 194 -8.27 15.51 -10.52
C GLN A 194 -7.19 16.54 -10.88
N SER A 195 -6.31 16.89 -9.93
CA SER A 195 -5.29 17.92 -10.12
C SER A 195 -4.05 17.38 -10.86
N SER A 196 -3.78 16.08 -10.79
CA SER A 196 -2.60 15.47 -11.40
C SER A 196 -2.89 14.07 -11.93
N PRO A 197 -2.47 13.73 -13.18
CA PRO A 197 -2.66 12.39 -13.75
C PRO A 197 -1.82 11.31 -13.06
N ASN A 198 -0.90 11.70 -12.17
CA ASN A 198 -0.02 10.80 -11.44
C ASN A 198 -0.55 10.44 -10.05
N ILE A 199 -1.73 10.95 -9.67
CA ILE A 199 -2.38 10.66 -8.38
C ILE A 199 -3.55 9.69 -8.62
N PHE A 200 -3.50 8.56 -7.93
CA PHE A 200 -4.48 7.48 -7.97
C PHE A 200 -5.09 7.31 -6.57
N LEU A 201 -6.33 6.85 -6.52
CA LEU A 201 -7.05 6.60 -5.28
C LEU A 201 -7.22 5.09 -5.11
N GLU A 202 -6.95 4.60 -3.90
CA GLU A 202 -7.24 3.24 -3.44
C GLU A 202 -8.37 3.25 -2.43
#